data_AF-A0A672QXG7-F1
#
_entry.id   AF-A0A672QXG7-F1
#
_cell.length_a   1.000
_cell.length_b   1.000
_cell.length_c   1.000
_cell.angle_alpha   90.00
_cell.angle_beta   90.00
_cell.angle_gamma   90.00
#
_symmetry.space_group_name_H-M   'P 1'
#
loop_
_entity.id
_entity.type
_entity.pdbx_description
1 polymer ?
#
loop_
_entity_poly.entity_id
_entity_poly.type
_entity_poly.pdbx_seq_one_letter_code
_entity_poly.pdbx_strand_id
1 'polypeptide(L)'
;PLHYAVDCGQAEMVEFLLSKGADVNAPDKHGITPLLSATYEGHVSCVKILLEKGAVKERKGPDGLSAFEAAESETIKDLLK
;
A
#
# COMPACT_ATOMS: atom_id res chain seq x y z
N PRO A 1 -1.78 3.46 -12.75
CA PRO A 1 -0.97 4.63 -12.30
C PRO A 1 -0.58 4.54 -10.83
N LEU A 2 -1.54 4.36 -9.92
CA LEU A 2 -1.28 4.30 -8.48
C LEU A 2 -0.30 3.17 -8.10
N HIS A 3 -0.57 1.95 -8.57
CA HIS A 3 0.34 0.79 -8.37
C HIS A 3 1.78 1.10 -8.79
N TYR A 4 1.99 1.60 -10.00
CA TYR A 4 3.33 1.94 -10.47
C TYR A 4 4.03 3.01 -9.62
N ALA A 5 3.30 4.04 -9.17
CA ALA A 5 3.85 5.06 -8.28
C ALA A 5 4.25 4.46 -6.92
N VAL A 6 3.44 3.54 -6.41
CA VAL A 6 3.73 2.80 -5.17
C VAL A 6 4.94 1.89 -5.34
N ASP A 7 5.01 1.08 -6.40
CA ASP A 7 6.12 0.15 -6.65
C ASP A 7 7.45 0.90 -6.78
N CYS A 8 7.42 2.10 -7.36
CA CYS A 8 8.58 2.99 -7.46
C CYS A 8 8.89 3.79 -6.18
N GLY A 9 8.09 3.66 -5.11
CA GLY A 9 8.26 4.41 -3.87
C GLY A 9 8.01 5.93 -3.98
N GLN A 10 7.31 6.38 -5.03
CA GLN A 10 7.10 7.80 -5.34
C GLN A 10 5.97 8.40 -4.50
N ALA A 11 6.23 8.63 -3.21
CA ALA A 11 5.24 9.11 -2.24
C ALA A 11 4.45 10.35 -2.71
N GLU A 12 5.12 11.35 -3.29
CA GLU A 12 4.48 12.57 -3.81
C GLU A 12 3.49 12.26 -4.96
N MET A 13 3.84 11.31 -5.83
CA MET A 13 2.97 10.88 -6.92
C MET A 13 1.80 10.05 -6.41
N VAL A 14 2.02 9.21 -5.39
CA VAL A 14 0.95 8.46 -4.70
C VAL A 14 -0.06 9.43 -4.11
N GLU A 15 0.40 10.44 -3.37
CA GLU A 15 -0.50 11.46 -2.80
C GLU A 15 -1.22 12.26 -3.88
N PHE A 16 -0.52 12.68 -4.94
CA PHE A 16 -1.12 13.37 -6.07
C PHE A 16 -2.24 12.54 -6.71
N LEU A 17 -1.99 11.27 -7.03
CA LEU A 17 -2.97 10.39 -7.67
C LEU A 17 -4.20 10.16 -6.78
N LEU A 18 -4.00 9.95 -5.48
CA LEU A 18 -5.10 9.82 -4.52
C LEU A 18 -5.93 11.11 -4.42
N SER A 19 -5.28 12.28 -4.47
CA SER A 19 -5.98 13.59 -4.51
C SER A 19 -6.83 13.77 -5.78
N LYS A 20 -6.53 13.05 -6.86
CA LYS A 20 -7.31 13.03 -8.11
C LYS A 20 -8.40 11.96 -8.12
N GLY A 21 -8.64 11.28 -7.01
CA GLY A 21 -9.70 10.27 -6.88
C GLY A 21 -9.29 8.88 -7.34
N ALA A 22 -8.00 8.57 -7.39
CA ALA A 22 -7.57 7.18 -7.53
C ALA A 22 -8.09 6.35 -6.34
N ASP A 23 -8.63 5.17 -6.64
CA ASP A 23 -9.10 4.25 -5.60
C ASP A 23 -7.89 3.65 -4.85
N VAL A 24 -7.76 4.03 -3.58
CA VAL A 24 -6.68 3.58 -2.67
C VAL A 24 -6.66 2.07 -2.47
N ASN A 25 -7.80 1.40 -2.67
CA ASN A 25 -7.99 -0.04 -2.47
C ASN A 25 -8.13 -0.81 -3.79
N ALA A 26 -7.92 -0.19 -4.96
CA ALA A 26 -8.06 -0.88 -6.24
C ALA A 26 -7.01 -1.99 -6.37
N PRO A 27 -7.41 -3.28 -6.46
CA PRO A 27 -6.46 -4.34 -6.68
C PRO A 27 -5.85 -4.24 -8.09
N ASP A 28 -4.62 -4.68 -8.24
CA ASP A 28 -4.01 -4.90 -9.55
C ASP A 28 -4.57 -6.19 -10.20
N LYS A 29 -4.01 -6.58 -11.35
CA LYS A 29 -4.42 -7.79 -12.08
C LYS A 29 -4.16 -9.10 -11.32
N HIS A 30 -3.33 -9.06 -10.28
CA HIS A 30 -3.03 -10.21 -9.43
C HIS A 30 -3.86 -10.22 -8.15
N GLY A 31 -4.58 -9.14 -7.83
CA GLY A 31 -5.31 -9.00 -6.57
C GLY A 31 -4.53 -8.26 -5.48
N ILE A 32 -3.33 -7.75 -5.80
CA ILE A 32 -2.49 -6.99 -4.88
C ILE A 32 -3.03 -5.58 -4.75
N THR A 33 -3.17 -5.07 -3.53
CA THR A 33 -3.52 -3.66 -3.29
C THR A 33 -2.30 -2.77 -3.25
N PRO A 34 -2.48 -1.44 -3.45
CA PRO A 34 -1.42 -0.48 -3.24
C PRO A 34 -0.75 -0.63 -1.86
N LEU A 35 -1.53 -0.90 -0.80
CA LEU A 35 -0.98 -1.10 0.54
C LEU A 35 -0.09 -2.35 0.61
N LEU A 36 -0.51 -3.48 0.02
CA LEU A 36 0.29 -4.70 -0.03
C LEU A 36 1.61 -4.49 -0.79
N SER A 37 1.57 -3.83 -1.97
CA SER A 37 2.79 -3.48 -2.72
C SER A 37 3.73 -2.60 -1.89
N ALA A 38 3.21 -1.51 -1.30
CA ALA A 38 4.04 -0.60 -0.50
C ALA A 38 4.69 -1.30 0.70
N THR A 39 3.95 -2.22 1.33
CA THR A 39 4.44 -3.00 2.46
C THR A 39 5.52 -4.00 2.04
N TYR A 40 5.29 -4.75 0.96
CA TYR A 40 6.24 -5.74 0.45
C TYR A 40 7.56 -5.08 0.01
N GLU A 41 7.47 -3.96 -0.70
CA GLU A 41 8.64 -3.20 -1.16
C GLU A 41 9.30 -2.36 -0.05
N GLY A 42 8.72 -2.30 1.14
CA GLY A 42 9.30 -1.56 2.28
C GLY A 42 9.15 -0.04 2.20
N HIS A 43 8.26 0.48 1.35
CA HIS A 43 8.08 1.91 1.10
C HIS A 43 7.28 2.59 2.21
N VAL A 44 7.91 2.84 3.36
CA VAL A 44 7.30 3.40 4.59
C VAL A 44 6.46 4.66 4.33
N SER A 45 6.96 5.60 3.52
CA SER A 45 6.22 6.83 3.20
C SER A 45 4.95 6.56 2.40
N CYS A 46 5.00 5.61 1.46
CA CYS A 46 3.81 5.20 0.71
C CYS A 46 2.81 4.49 1.63
N VAL A 47 3.27 3.62 2.53
CA VAL A 47 2.39 2.97 3.53
C VAL A 47 1.65 4.01 4.36
N LYS A 48 2.35 5.03 4.89
CA LYS A 48 1.72 6.11 5.68
C LYS A 48 0.62 6.82 4.88
N ILE A 49 0.94 7.29 3.67
CA ILE A 49 -0.01 8.00 2.81
C ILE A 49 -1.23 7.13 2.50
N LEU A 50 -1.01 5.86 2.16
CA LEU A 50 -2.11 4.94 1.84
C LEU A 50 -3.03 4.72 3.05
N LEU A 51 -2.47 4.54 4.25
CA LEU A 51 -3.26 4.43 5.49
C LEU A 51 -4.04 5.71 5.79
N GLU A 52 -3.41 6.88 5.64
CA GLU A 52 -4.07 8.18 5.83
C GLU A 52 -5.22 8.41 4.85
N LYS A 53 -5.14 7.84 3.64
CA LYS A 53 -6.22 7.89 2.63
C LYS A 53 -7.23 6.74 2.75
N GLY A 54 -7.17 5.93 3.80
CA GLY A 54 -8.18 4.89 4.08
C GLY A 54 -7.94 3.56 3.38
N ALA A 55 -6.68 3.19 3.14
CA ALA A 55 -6.35 1.83 2.72
C ALA A 55 -6.79 0.80 3.78
N VAL A 56 -7.41 -0.29 3.33
CA VAL A 56 -7.90 -1.38 4.19
C VAL A 56 -6.73 -2.31 4.54
N LYS A 57 -6.34 -2.36 5.82
CA LYS A 57 -5.18 -3.12 6.31
C LYS A 57 -5.42 -4.64 6.24
N GLU A 58 -6.67 -5.05 6.37
CA GLU A 58 -7.11 -6.44 6.53
C GLU A 58 -7.24 -7.18 5.20
N ARG A 59 -7.15 -6.47 4.06
CA ARG A 59 -7.28 -7.13 2.77
C ARG A 59 -6.08 -8.04 2.54
N LYS A 60 -6.38 -9.30 2.21
CA LYS A 60 -5.39 -10.33 1.92
C LYS A 60 -4.99 -10.29 0.45
N GLY A 61 -3.70 -10.49 0.22
CA GLY A 61 -3.12 -10.67 -1.10
C GLY A 61 -3.35 -12.08 -1.65
N PRO A 62 -2.75 -12.38 -2.81
CA PRO A 62 -2.88 -13.68 -3.50
C PRO A 62 -2.29 -14.85 -2.72
N ASP A 63 -1.33 -14.58 -1.84
CA ASP A 63 -0.72 -15.52 -0.89
C ASP A 63 -1.58 -15.74 0.37
N GLY A 64 -2.70 -15.03 0.50
CA GLY A 64 -3.58 -15.06 1.67
C GLY A 64 -3.08 -14.24 2.86
N LEU A 65 -1.98 -13.48 2.69
CA LEU A 65 -1.41 -12.63 3.73
C LEU A 65 -1.98 -11.22 3.67
N SER A 66 -2.30 -10.66 4.82
CA SER A 66 -2.56 -9.23 4.99
C SER A 66 -1.26 -8.42 4.92
N ALA A 67 -1.36 -7.10 4.78
CA ALA A 67 -0.17 -6.23 4.84
C ALA A 67 0.60 -6.41 6.16
N PHE A 68 -0.10 -6.60 7.28
CA PHE A 68 0.56 -6.82 8.58
C PHE A 68 1.36 -8.12 8.62
N GLU A 69 0.81 -9.20 8.06
CA GLU A 69 1.46 -10.52 8.01
C GLU A 69 2.63 -10.56 7.01
N ALA A 70 2.56 -9.78 5.92
CA ALA A 70 3.60 -9.69 4.90
C ALA A 70 4.74 -8.71 5.26
N ALA A 71 4.55 -7.82 6.23
CA ALA A 71 5.54 -6.82 6.60
C ALA A 71 6.77 -7.47 7.27
N GLU A 72 7.95 -7.31 6.68
CA GLU A 72 9.22 -7.73 7.31
C GLU A 72 9.79 -6.65 8.24
N SER A 73 9.52 -5.38 7.95
CA SER A 73 10.02 -4.24 8.72
C SER A 73 9.18 -3.98 9.98
N GLU A 74 9.83 -3.91 11.14
CA GLU A 74 9.18 -3.50 12.40
C GLU A 74 8.51 -2.13 12.29
N THR A 75 9.12 -1.18 11.57
CA THR A 75 8.54 0.14 11.31
C THR A 75 7.20 0.04 10.59
N ILE A 76 7.09 -0.84 9.59
CA ILE A 76 5.84 -1.01 8.84
C ILE A 76 4.81 -1.78 9.67
N LYS A 77 5.23 -2.80 10.43
CA LYS A 77 4.35 -3.47 11.39
C LYS A 77 3.75 -2.48 12.38
N ASP A 78 4.55 -1.57 12.92
CA ASP A 78 4.08 -0.53 13.85
C ASP A 78 3.02 0.40 13.24
N LEU A 79 3.13 0.71 11.94
CA LEU A 79 2.10 1.50 11.23
C LEU A 79 0.81 0.71 10.98
N LEU A 80 0.92 -0.61 10.86
CA LEU A 80 -0.18 -1.50 10.54
C LEU A 80 -0.93 -2.03 11.76
N LYS A 81 -0.35 -1.93 12.97
CA LYS A 81 -1.05 -2.13 14.25
C LYS A 81 -2.27 -1.20 14.39
#